data_AF-A0A2V1DTZ3-F1
#
_entry.id   AF-A0A2V1DTZ3-F1
#
_cell.length_a   1.000
_cell.length_b   1.000
_cell.length_c   1.000
_cell.angle_alpha   90.00
_cell.angle_beta   90.00
_cell.angle_gamma   90.00
#
_symmetry.space_group_name_H-M   'P 1'
#
loop_
_entity.id
_entity.type
_entity.pdbx_description
1 polymer ?
#
loop_
_entity_poly.entity_id
_entity_poly.type
_entity_poly.pdbx_seq_one_letter_code
_entity_poly.pdbx_strand_id
1 'polypeptide(L)' 'SECVTFPSTFTNSISSVQPHEGSFCYFFVCRAPGCATTADFFHVGYPGVADLSVTPVNGPEGSTRNFEDKLSSFFCVLD' A
#
# COMPACT_ATOMS: atom_id res chain seq x y z
N SER A 1 0.53 -8.80 -13.25
CA SER A 1 0.72 -7.44 -12.73
C SER A 1 2.21 -7.15 -12.62
N GLU A 2 2.64 -5.92 -12.89
CA GLU A 2 4.05 -5.50 -12.78
C GLU A 2 4.27 -4.79 -11.44
N CYS A 3 5.40 -5.09 -10.77
CA CYS A 3 5.78 -4.40 -9.56
C CYS A 3 6.40 -3.04 -9.87
N VAL A 4 5.79 -1.98 -9.37
CA VAL A 4 6.28 -0.61 -9.49
C VAL A 4 6.92 -0.20 -8.17
N THR A 5 8.19 0.19 -8.21
CA THR A 5 8.91 0.72 -7.05
C THR A 5 8.72 2.23 -6.98
N PHE A 6 8.33 2.74 -5.81
CA PHE A 6 8.30 4.19 -5.58
C PHE A 6 9.72 4.73 -5.55
N PRO A 7 9.98 5.91 -6.14
CA PRO A 7 11.29 6.55 -5.98
C PRO A 7 11.54 6.84 -4.50
N SER A 8 12.79 6.71 -4.05
CA SER A 8 13.17 6.87 -2.63
C SER A 8 12.85 8.25 -2.05
N THR A 9 12.66 9.26 -2.90
CA THR A 9 12.21 10.59 -2.49
C THR A 9 10.75 10.65 -2.07
N PHE A 10 9.93 9.65 -2.46
CA PHE A 10 8.50 9.59 -2.16
C PHE A 10 8.17 8.61 -1.05
N THR A 11 9.03 7.65 -0.72
CA THR A 11 8.71 6.63 0.28
C THR A 11 8.32 7.22 1.64
N ASN A 12 8.85 8.41 1.97
CA ASN A 12 8.60 9.10 3.23
C ASN A 12 7.61 10.27 3.10
N SER A 13 6.76 10.29 2.07
CA SER A 13 5.74 11.33 1.89
C SER A 13 4.37 10.80 1.45
N ILE A 14 4.23 9.47 1.32
CA ILE A 14 2.98 8.86 0.90
C ILE A 14 2.09 8.67 2.14
N SER A 15 1.03 9.47 2.21
CA SER A 15 0.03 9.45 3.28
C SER A 15 -1.34 8.94 2.85
N SER A 16 -1.56 8.74 1.55
CA SER A 16 -2.80 8.21 0.99
C SER A 16 -2.55 7.40 -0.28
N VAL A 17 -3.47 6.51 -0.62
CA VAL A 17 -3.47 5.75 -1.88
C VAL A 17 -4.88 5.66 -2.44
N GLN A 18 -5.00 5.82 -3.76
CA GLN A 18 -6.26 5.68 -4.47
C GLN A 18 -6.02 4.84 -5.73
N PRO A 19 -6.32 3.52 -5.69
CA PRO A 19 -6.38 2.69 -6.88
C PRO A 19 -7.34 3.28 -7.93
N HIS A 20 -7.10 2.97 -9.20
CA HIS A 20 -8.07 3.26 -10.25
C HIS A 20 -9.37 2.45 -10.03
N GLU A 21 -10.49 2.96 -10.53
CA GLU A 21 -11.76 2.24 -10.48
C GLU A 21 -11.64 0.90 -11.24
N GLY A 22 -12.18 -0.19 -10.68
CA GLY A 22 -12.01 -1.53 -11.23
C GLY A 22 -10.61 -2.12 -11.05
N SER A 23 -9.77 -1.54 -10.17
CA SER A 23 -8.45 -2.07 -9.85
C SER A 23 -8.33 -2.41 -8.37
N PHE A 24 -7.53 -3.44 -8.09
CA PHE A 24 -7.14 -3.87 -6.76
C PHE A 24 -5.62 -3.83 -6.63
N CYS A 25 -5.08 -3.09 -5.66
CA CYS A 25 -3.65 -2.85 -5.55
C CYS A 25 -3.09 -3.40 -4.23
N TYR A 26 -1.89 -3.97 -4.30
CA TYR A 26 -1.09 -4.41 -3.18
C TYR A 26 0.04 -3.39 -2.95
N PHE A 27 0.18 -2.90 -1.72
CA PHE A 27 1.16 -1.90 -1.31
C PHE A 27 2.11 -2.51 -0.28
N PHE A 28 3.41 -2.37 -0.50
CA PHE A 28 4.45 -3.01 0.28
C PHE A 28 5.27 -2.00 1.07
N VAL A 29 5.57 -2.34 2.32
CA VAL A 29 6.46 -1.65 3.23
C VAL A 29 7.76 -2.45 3.31
N CYS A 30 8.67 -2.18 2.39
CA CYS A 30 9.97 -2.85 2.36
C CYS A 30 11.10 -1.84 2.17
N ARG A 31 12.20 -1.99 2.90
CA ARG A 31 13.43 -1.23 2.60
C ARG A 31 14.11 -1.67 1.30
N ALA A 32 13.76 -2.85 0.80
CA ALA A 32 14.23 -3.37 -0.49
C ALA A 32 13.15 -3.14 -1.57
N PRO A 33 13.54 -2.74 -2.79
CA PRO A 33 12.60 -2.63 -3.91
C PRO A 33 12.08 -4.01 -4.34
N GLY A 34 10.87 -4.08 -4.90
CA GLY A 34 10.42 -5.26 -5.65
C GLY A 34 9.26 -6.10 -5.07
N CYS A 35 8.25 -5.49 -4.44
CA CYS A 35 6.99 -6.17 -4.05
C CYS A 35 7.18 -7.52 -3.33
N ALA A 36 8.16 -7.57 -2.43
CA ALA A 36 8.49 -8.78 -1.68
C ALA A 36 7.36 -9.12 -0.71
N THR A 37 6.69 -10.25 -0.92
CA THR A 37 5.57 -10.71 -0.06
C THR A 37 6.00 -11.17 1.33
N THR A 38 7.32 -11.27 1.57
CA THR A 38 7.89 -11.50 2.90
C THR A 38 7.96 -10.24 3.75
N ALA A 39 7.74 -9.06 3.15
CA ALA A 39 7.67 -7.79 3.84
C ALA A 39 6.24 -7.52 4.33
N ASP A 40 6.09 -6.51 5.18
CA ASP A 40 4.77 -5.99 5.53
C ASP A 40 4.09 -5.43 4.28
N PHE A 41 2.81 -5.75 4.08
CA PHE A 41 2.02 -5.21 2.99
C PHE A 41 0.54 -5.11 3.39
N PHE A 42 -0.20 -4.32 2.63
CA PHE A 42 -1.65 -4.35 2.63
C PHE A 42 -2.18 -4.26 1.20
N HIS A 43 -3.47 -4.47 1.03
CA HIS A 43 -4.11 -4.35 -0.26
C HIS A 43 -5.44 -3.63 -0.14
N VAL A 44 -5.79 -2.86 -1.17
CA VAL A 44 -7.04 -2.10 -1.20
C VAL A 44 -7.47 -1.91 -2.65
N GLY A 45 -8.78 -1.94 -2.90
CA GLY A 45 -9.39 -1.54 -4.16
C GLY A 45 -9.82 -0.07 -4.14
N TYR A 46 -10.45 0.42 -5.22
CA TYR A 46 -11.11 1.72 -5.20
C TYR A 46 -12.18 1.78 -4.08
N PRO A 47 -12.29 2.88 -3.29
CA PRO A 47 -11.63 4.19 -3.44
C PRO A 47 -10.26 4.33 -2.74
N GLY A 48 -9.70 3.27 -2.16
CA GLY A 48 -8.40 3.30 -1.49
C GLY A 48 -8.45 3.72 -0.03
N VAL A 49 -7.37 4.32 0.46
CA VAL A 49 -7.18 4.74 1.86
C VAL A 49 -6.70 6.19 1.88
N ALA A 50 -7.49 7.08 2.49
CA ALA A 50 -7.19 8.51 2.57
C ALA A 50 -6.19 8.87 3.67
N ASP A 51 -6.08 8.04 4.72
CA ASP A 51 -5.16 8.23 5.84
C ASP A 51 -4.43 6.91 6.14
N LEU A 52 -3.18 6.83 5.70
CA LEU A 52 -2.36 5.65 5.90
C LEU A 52 -1.88 5.47 7.35
N SER A 53 -1.97 6.50 8.20
CA SER A 53 -1.58 6.41 9.61
C SER A 53 -2.49 5.47 10.40
N VAL A 54 -3.72 5.26 9.92
CA VAL A 54 -4.77 4.41 10.51
C VAL A 54 -5.37 3.44 9.49
N THR A 55 -4.52 2.86 8.64
CA THR A 55 -4.97 1.92 7.59
C THR A 55 -5.68 0.72 8.21
N PRO A 56 -6.94 0.42 7.83
CA PRO A 56 -7.65 -0.75 8.32
C PRO A 56 -6.92 -2.05 7.95
N VAL A 57 -6.83 -2.98 8.89
CA VAL A 57 -6.20 -4.29 8.68
C VAL A 57 -7.11 -5.43 9.12
N ASN A 58 -6.85 -6.62 8.60
CA ASN A 58 -7.53 -7.82 9.07
C ASN A 58 -7.19 -8.08 10.54
N GLY A 59 -8.19 -7.97 11.42
CA GLY A 59 -8.06 -8.12 12.86
C GLY A 59 -9.40 -7.88 13.56
N PRO A 60 -9.42 -7.77 14.90
CA PRO A 60 -10.59 -7.31 15.63
C PRO A 60 -11.17 -6.00 15.07
N GLU A 61 -12.45 -5.75 15.28
CA GLU A 61 -13.09 -4.50 14.87
C GLU A 61 -12.31 -3.28 15.37
N GLY A 62 -12.05 -2.32 14.47
CA GLY A 62 -11.23 -1.14 14.76
C GLY A 62 -9.72 -1.34 14.65
N SER A 63 -9.25 -2.52 14.23
CA SER A 63 -7.82 -2.76 14.03
C SER A 63 -7.27 -1.93 12.87
N THR A 64 -6.24 -1.15 13.17
CA THR A 64 -5.54 -0.31 12.19
C THR A 64 -4.03 -0.50 12.29
N ARG A 65 -3.33 -0.08 11.23
CA ARG A 65 -1.86 -0.05 11.20
C ARG A 65 -1.40 1.21 10.48
N ASN A 66 -0.30 1.78 10.96
CA ASN A 66 0.33 2.93 10.34
C ASN A 66 1.26 2.49 9.20
N PHE A 67 0.89 2.82 7.97
CA PHE A 67 1.69 2.67 6.74
C PHE A 67 2.08 4.00 6.09
N GLU A 68 1.76 5.12 6.74
CA GLU A 68 2.19 6.45 6.31
C GLU A 68 3.71 6.50 6.24
N ASP A 69 4.23 7.10 5.17
CA ASP A 69 5.67 7.34 4.95
C ASP A 69 6.53 6.06 4.98
N LYS A 70 5.92 4.92 4.62
CA LYS A 70 6.56 3.60 4.67
C LYS A 70 6.48 2.81 3.37
N LEU A 71 5.70 3.28 2.39
CA LEU A 71 5.49 2.54 1.14
C LEU A 71 6.74 2.56 0.27
N SER A 72 7.09 1.41 -0.29
CA SER A 72 8.25 1.27 -1.17
C SER A 72 7.92 0.76 -2.56
N SER A 73 6.85 -0.02 -2.69
CA SER A 73 6.41 -0.53 -3.98
C SER A 73 4.95 -0.91 -3.96
N PHE A 74 4.37 -1.06 -5.14
CA PHE A 74 3.01 -1.53 -5.32
C PHE A 74 2.87 -2.33 -6.62
N PHE A 75 1.82 -3.13 -6.72
CA PHE A 75 1.31 -3.56 -8.01
C PHE A 75 -0.21 -3.58 -7.97
N CYS A 76 -0.83 -3.42 -9.12
CA CYS A 76 -2.29 -3.51 -9.26
C CYS A 76 -2.67 -4.64 -10.20
N VAL A 77 -3.79 -5.28 -9.88
CA VAL A 77 -4.52 -6.18 -10.78
C VAL A 77 -5.81 -5.48 -11.18
N LEU A 78 -6.22 -5.68 -12.43
CA LEU A 78 -7.57 -5.32 -12.85
C LEU A 78 -8.51 -6.40 -12.30
N ASP A 79 -9.62 -5.96 -11.74
CA ASP A 79 -10.72 -6.83 -11.32
C ASP A 79 -11.58 -7.24 -12.54
#